data_AF-J5JF38-F1
#
_entry.id   AF-J5JF38-F1
#
_cell.length_a   1.000
_cell.length_b   1.000
_cell.length_c   1.000
_cell.angle_alpha   90.00
_cell.angle_beta   90.00
_cell.angle_gamma   90.00
#
_symmetry.space_group_name_H-M   'P 1'
#
loop_
_entity.id
_entity.type
_entity.pdbx_description
1 polymer ?
#
loop_
_entity_poly.entity_id
_entity_poly.type
_entity_poly.pdbx_seq_one_letter_code
_entity_poly.pdbx_strand_id
1 'polypeptide(L)'
;MSSPDLTRLHTHDLELGVTDAIQRHVSRHVVPAKPVSQRRLDFERARPRWVRECMAEATGVFFYVFPGIAAVASFTLNLASPVGVAAFGSLFQIGWAFGFGIAFAIICCGPTSGGHFNPCITIALWFWQGFPLKKVPQYIISQIFGAFIAGLLVMGMYWPQIQEMKAELIAAGKPLVANGAPASILCSFPNPNQTNLGFLFMIEFFVDAFLALVIWACIDPTNPFISPASAPFVIGTAYATMVWGFADITISTNMARDLGTRMVAAIFFGKGAFTYMTYSPISILVSIPATLCATGYYEFLMRDSLLRIQKGHVQFESGSEGLMRHLSRASATVEDDSDISKHMEHSSNN
;
A
#
# COMPACT_ATOMS: atom_id res chain seq x y z
N MET A 1 10.12 -62.87 35.74
CA MET A 1 9.09 -61.89 35.33
C MET A 1 8.51 -61.23 36.57
N SER A 2 8.99 -60.03 36.92
CA SER A 2 8.22 -58.87 37.42
C SER A 2 9.17 -57.77 37.97
N SER A 3 8.96 -56.53 37.51
CA SER A 3 9.15 -55.21 38.16
C SER A 3 8.95 -54.11 37.08
N PRO A 4 8.64 -52.82 37.36
CA PRO A 4 7.26 -52.30 37.43
C PRO A 4 7.05 -50.97 36.66
N ASP A 5 5.82 -50.45 36.74
CA ASP A 5 5.37 -49.05 36.66
C ASP A 5 5.77 -48.15 35.47
N LEU A 6 4.76 -47.83 34.66
CA LEU A 6 4.64 -46.51 34.03
C LEU A 6 3.21 -45.98 34.25
N THR A 7 3.12 -45.13 35.27
CA THR A 7 1.96 -44.33 35.65
C THR A 7 1.54 -43.45 34.46
N ARG A 8 0.41 -43.76 33.82
CA ARG A 8 -0.26 -42.82 32.91
C ARG A 8 -1.01 -41.80 33.77
N LEU A 9 -0.46 -40.59 33.84
CA LEU A 9 -1.17 -39.44 34.37
C LEU A 9 -2.39 -39.16 33.51
N HIS A 10 -3.57 -39.33 34.11
CA HIS A 10 -4.83 -38.79 33.67
C HIS A 10 -4.78 -37.26 33.76
N THR A 11 -4.53 -36.61 32.64
CA THR A 11 -4.94 -35.23 32.40
C THR A 11 -5.10 -35.12 30.89
N HIS A 12 -6.34 -34.98 30.42
CA HIS A 12 -6.79 -34.32 29.17
C HIS A 12 -8.28 -34.63 28.86
N ASP A 13 -9.11 -34.92 29.87
CA ASP A 13 -10.56 -34.85 29.73
C ASP A 13 -11.03 -33.43 30.08
N LEU A 14 -10.74 -32.46 29.21
CA LEU A 14 -11.43 -31.17 29.08
C LEU A 14 -10.72 -30.35 28.00
N GLU A 15 -11.10 -30.60 26.74
CA GLU A 15 -11.24 -29.59 25.68
C GLU A 15 -11.72 -30.28 24.39
N LEU A 16 -12.89 -30.92 24.46
CA LEU A 16 -13.74 -31.05 23.27
C LEU A 16 -14.23 -29.63 22.96
N GLY A 17 -13.36 -28.86 22.29
CA GLY A 17 -13.61 -27.49 21.92
C GLY A 17 -14.87 -27.38 21.07
N VAL A 18 -15.61 -26.28 21.27
CA VAL A 18 -16.81 -25.90 20.50
C VAL A 18 -16.57 -26.02 18.97
N THR A 19 -15.32 -25.91 18.52
CA THR A 19 -14.85 -26.17 17.15
C THR A 19 -15.17 -27.57 16.63
N ASP A 20 -14.98 -28.63 17.42
CA ASP A 20 -15.22 -30.03 16.99
C ASP A 20 -16.73 -30.35 16.93
N ALA A 21 -17.52 -29.73 17.81
CA ALA A 21 -18.98 -29.84 17.79
C ALA A 21 -19.58 -29.13 16.56
N ILE A 22 -18.97 -28.03 16.11
CA ILE A 22 -19.38 -27.31 14.89
C ILE A 22 -18.91 -28.06 13.62
N GLN A 23 -17.76 -28.72 13.65
CA GLN A 23 -17.22 -29.42 12.48
C GLN A 23 -18.04 -30.65 12.07
N ARG A 24 -18.69 -31.34 13.01
CA ARG A 24 -19.50 -32.54 12.73
C ARG A 24 -20.82 -32.26 11.99
N HIS A 25 -21.24 -30.99 11.82
CA HIS A 25 -22.53 -30.65 11.20
C HIS A 25 -22.44 -29.90 9.86
N VAL A 26 -21.26 -29.81 9.25
CA VAL A 26 -21.12 -29.30 7.87
C VAL A 26 -20.44 -30.36 7.01
N SER A 27 -21.18 -31.39 6.61
CA SER A 27 -20.84 -32.17 5.43
C SER A 27 -20.99 -31.27 4.22
N ARG A 28 -19.95 -30.50 3.90
CA ARG A 28 -19.93 -29.61 2.74
C ARG A 28 -20.12 -30.50 1.51
N HIS A 29 -21.27 -30.42 0.88
CA HIS A 29 -21.52 -31.09 -0.39
C HIS A 29 -20.56 -30.48 -1.43
N VAL A 30 -19.42 -31.13 -1.66
CA VAL A 30 -18.40 -30.66 -2.59
C VAL A 30 -18.93 -30.94 -4.00
N VAL A 31 -19.62 -29.96 -4.58
CA VAL A 31 -20.01 -30.00 -5.99
C VAL A 31 -18.73 -30.17 -6.82
N PRO A 32 -18.64 -31.16 -7.72
CA PRO A 32 -17.46 -31.32 -8.56
C PRO A 32 -17.23 -30.06 -9.39
N ALA A 33 -15.99 -29.59 -9.44
CA ALA A 33 -15.64 -28.40 -10.20
C ALA A 33 -16.00 -28.59 -11.68
N LYS A 34 -16.71 -27.62 -12.27
CA LYS A 34 -17.05 -27.68 -13.69
C LYS A 34 -15.76 -27.67 -14.53
N PRO A 35 -15.64 -28.54 -15.53
CA PRO A 35 -14.47 -28.55 -16.40
C PRO A 35 -14.38 -27.24 -17.19
N VAL A 36 -13.16 -26.74 -17.38
CA VAL A 36 -12.89 -25.53 -18.18
C VAL A 36 -12.96 -25.88 -19.66
N SER A 37 -13.66 -25.08 -20.46
CA SER A 37 -13.79 -25.33 -21.90
C SER A 37 -12.48 -25.06 -22.65
N GLN A 38 -12.20 -25.84 -23.69
CA GLN A 38 -11.00 -25.66 -24.53
C GLN A 38 -10.94 -24.25 -25.13
N ARG A 39 -12.09 -23.71 -25.56
CA ARG A 39 -12.20 -22.32 -26.06
C ARG A 39 -11.68 -21.29 -25.06
N ARG A 40 -11.95 -21.49 -23.77
CA ARG A 40 -11.45 -20.60 -22.73
C ARG A 40 -9.94 -20.76 -22.58
N LEU A 41 -9.40 -21.97 -22.54
CA LEU A 41 -7.96 -22.21 -22.45
C LEU A 41 -7.21 -21.61 -23.65
N ASP A 42 -7.73 -21.74 -24.86
CA ASP A 42 -7.13 -21.19 -26.08
C ASP A 42 -7.09 -19.66 -26.02
N PHE A 43 -8.18 -19.02 -25.57
CA PHE A 43 -8.22 -17.57 -25.32
C PHE A 43 -7.19 -17.15 -24.25
N GLU A 44 -7.11 -17.91 -23.15
CA GLU A 44 -6.16 -17.64 -22.06
C GLU A 44 -4.70 -17.79 -22.48
N ARG A 45 -4.41 -18.67 -23.45
CA ARG A 45 -3.09 -18.88 -24.04
C ARG A 45 -2.74 -17.83 -25.10
N ALA A 46 -3.72 -17.38 -25.87
CA ALA A 46 -3.52 -16.41 -26.94
C ALA A 46 -3.24 -14.98 -26.43
N ARG A 47 -3.77 -14.60 -25.26
CA ARG A 47 -3.52 -13.27 -24.68
C ARG A 47 -2.06 -13.13 -24.20
N PRO A 48 -1.39 -12.01 -24.46
CA PRO A 48 -0.07 -11.76 -23.89
C PRO A 48 -0.16 -11.65 -22.35
N ARG A 49 0.74 -12.31 -21.63
CA ARG A 49 0.74 -12.31 -20.16
C ARG A 49 0.87 -10.91 -19.56
N TRP A 50 1.64 -10.03 -20.19
CA TRP A 50 1.84 -8.65 -19.74
C TRP A 50 0.55 -7.82 -19.77
N VAL A 51 -0.38 -8.09 -20.70
CA VAL A 51 -1.68 -7.40 -20.74
C VAL A 51 -2.50 -7.73 -19.50
N ARG A 52 -2.46 -8.98 -19.04
CA ARG A 52 -3.18 -9.42 -17.83
C ARG A 52 -2.69 -8.66 -16.59
N GLU A 53 -1.38 -8.52 -16.46
CA GLU A 53 -0.74 -7.77 -15.37
C GLU A 53 -1.06 -6.27 -15.46
N CYS A 54 -0.96 -5.67 -16.64
CA CYS A 54 -1.29 -4.26 -16.87
C CYS A 54 -2.75 -3.94 -16.54
N MET A 55 -3.69 -4.78 -16.97
CA MET A 55 -5.10 -4.61 -16.63
C MET A 55 -5.35 -4.71 -15.13
N ALA A 56 -4.69 -5.66 -14.45
CA ALA A 56 -4.79 -5.78 -13.00
C ALA A 56 -4.21 -4.55 -12.27
N GLU A 57 -3.10 -3.99 -12.74
CA GLU A 57 -2.55 -2.75 -12.19
C GLU A 57 -3.49 -1.54 -12.39
N ALA A 58 -4.04 -1.38 -13.60
CA ALA A 58 -4.99 -0.31 -13.89
C ALA A 58 -6.27 -0.46 -13.06
N THR A 59 -6.83 -1.67 -12.97
CA THR A 59 -8.02 -1.95 -12.17
C THR A 59 -7.75 -1.79 -10.68
N GLY A 60 -6.58 -2.19 -10.19
CA GLY A 60 -6.20 -2.00 -8.79
C GLY A 60 -6.08 -0.52 -8.41
N VAL A 61 -5.47 0.31 -9.28
CA VAL A 61 -5.47 1.76 -9.05
C VAL A 61 -6.87 2.35 -9.07
N PHE A 62 -7.69 1.93 -10.03
CA PHE A 62 -9.09 2.34 -10.08
C PHE A 62 -9.84 2.02 -8.78
N PHE A 63 -9.63 0.85 -8.17
CA PHE A 63 -10.35 0.39 -6.97
C PHE A 63 -10.20 1.30 -5.75
N TYR A 64 -9.08 2.01 -5.61
CA TYR A 64 -8.92 2.97 -4.51
C TYR A 64 -9.08 4.42 -4.92
N VAL A 65 -8.71 4.78 -6.15
CA VAL A 65 -8.87 6.16 -6.64
C VAL A 65 -10.34 6.51 -6.81
N PHE A 66 -11.14 5.62 -7.40
CA PHE A 66 -12.56 5.89 -7.70
C PHE A 66 -13.39 6.17 -6.43
N PRO A 67 -13.50 5.26 -5.44
CA PRO A 67 -14.26 5.55 -4.22
C PRO A 67 -13.60 6.65 -3.37
N GLY A 68 -12.27 6.77 -3.39
CA GLY A 68 -11.55 7.80 -2.66
C GLY A 68 -11.90 9.21 -3.14
N ILE A 69 -11.74 9.50 -4.43
CA ILE A 69 -12.09 10.82 -4.99
C ILE A 69 -13.60 11.05 -5.04
N ALA A 70 -14.43 10.00 -5.12
CA ALA A 70 -15.89 10.13 -4.96
C ALA A 70 -16.26 10.54 -3.53
N ALA A 71 -15.57 10.02 -2.51
CA ALA A 71 -15.74 10.48 -1.13
C ALA A 71 -15.30 11.93 -0.94
N VAL A 72 -14.22 12.36 -1.62
CA VAL A 72 -13.80 13.78 -1.66
C VAL A 72 -14.87 14.62 -2.37
N ALA A 73 -15.42 14.16 -3.49
CA ALA A 73 -16.51 14.84 -4.18
C ALA A 73 -17.72 15.04 -3.26
N SER A 74 -18.15 13.98 -2.57
CA SER A 74 -19.20 14.06 -1.57
C SER A 74 -18.87 15.09 -0.49
N PHE A 75 -17.66 15.05 0.09
CA PHE A 75 -17.24 16.00 1.11
C PHE A 75 -17.24 17.45 0.62
N THR A 76 -16.67 17.73 -0.54
CA THR A 76 -16.51 19.08 -1.10
C THR A 76 -17.84 19.66 -1.61
N LEU A 77 -18.68 18.86 -2.27
CA LEU A 77 -19.91 19.32 -2.90
C LEU A 77 -21.09 19.39 -1.93
N ASN A 78 -21.05 18.68 -0.79
CA ASN A 78 -22.13 18.73 0.20
C ASN A 78 -22.31 20.09 0.88
N LEU A 79 -21.36 21.02 0.75
CA LEU A 79 -21.51 22.40 1.23
C LEU A 79 -22.72 23.12 0.59
N ALA A 80 -23.12 22.70 -0.62
CA ALA A 80 -24.27 23.24 -1.34
C ALA A 80 -25.53 22.35 -1.23
N SER A 81 -25.53 21.33 -0.36
CA SER A 81 -26.64 20.37 -0.27
C SER A 81 -27.94 21.06 0.19
N PRO A 82 -29.05 20.95 -0.58
CA PRO A 82 -30.35 21.52 -0.20
C PRO A 82 -30.91 20.93 1.10
N VAL A 83 -30.42 19.75 1.50
CA VAL A 83 -30.85 19.06 2.71
C VAL A 83 -30.19 19.67 3.96
N GLY A 84 -29.17 20.54 3.80
CA GLY A 84 -28.50 21.23 4.91
C GLY A 84 -27.72 20.29 5.84
N VAL A 85 -27.51 19.04 5.43
CA VAL A 85 -26.87 18.00 6.23
C VAL A 85 -25.40 17.92 5.82
N ALA A 86 -24.53 18.55 6.61
CA ALA A 86 -23.08 18.36 6.54
C ALA A 86 -22.64 16.91 6.85
N ALA A 87 -23.57 16.02 7.27
CA ALA A 87 -23.28 14.66 7.71
C ALA A 87 -22.97 13.66 6.58
N PHE A 88 -23.12 14.03 5.30
CA PHE A 88 -22.90 13.10 4.17
C PHE A 88 -21.44 13.04 3.67
N GLY A 89 -20.51 13.74 4.32
CA GLY A 89 -19.09 13.64 4.04
C GLY A 89 -18.24 13.97 5.26
N SER A 90 -17.14 13.23 5.45
CA SER A 90 -16.15 13.52 6.49
C SER A 90 -14.76 13.09 6.03
N LEU A 91 -13.71 13.71 6.60
CA LEU A 91 -12.33 13.27 6.39
C LEU A 91 -12.13 11.80 6.80
N PHE A 92 -12.85 11.37 7.84
CA PHE A 92 -12.86 9.97 8.28
C PHE A 92 -13.34 9.02 7.18
N GLN A 93 -14.47 9.35 6.54
CA GLN A 93 -15.03 8.60 5.42
C GLN A 93 -14.07 8.57 4.22
N ILE A 94 -13.39 9.69 3.91
CA ILE A 94 -12.42 9.75 2.81
C ILE A 94 -11.27 8.77 3.05
N GLY A 95 -10.68 8.77 4.25
CA GLY A 95 -9.58 7.85 4.55
C GLY A 95 -10.01 6.38 4.46
N TRP A 96 -11.21 6.03 4.93
CA TRP A 96 -11.73 4.67 4.75
C TRP A 96 -12.05 4.31 3.30
N ALA A 97 -12.57 5.24 2.51
CA ALA A 97 -12.86 5.00 1.10
C ALA A 97 -11.57 4.66 0.33
N PHE A 98 -10.48 5.38 0.58
CA PHE A 98 -9.17 5.04 0.06
C PHE A 98 -8.62 3.73 0.65
N GLY A 99 -8.66 3.57 1.98
CA GLY A 99 -8.07 2.42 2.66
C GLY A 99 -8.72 1.09 2.29
N PHE A 100 -10.05 1.00 2.31
CA PHE A 100 -10.75 -0.20 1.84
C PHE A 100 -10.60 -0.40 0.34
N GLY A 101 -10.58 0.67 -0.45
CA GLY A 101 -10.27 0.60 -1.87
C GLY A 101 -8.92 -0.06 -2.14
N ILE A 102 -7.88 0.27 -1.36
CA ILE A 102 -6.55 -0.36 -1.44
C ILE A 102 -6.62 -1.83 -1.04
N ALA A 103 -7.32 -2.15 0.05
CA ALA A 103 -7.50 -3.54 0.47
C ALA A 103 -8.17 -4.38 -0.64
N PHE A 104 -9.23 -3.85 -1.27
CA PHE A 104 -9.89 -4.51 -2.40
C PHE A 104 -9.02 -4.59 -3.64
N ALA A 105 -8.21 -3.57 -3.94
CA ALA A 105 -7.24 -3.61 -5.02
C ALA A 105 -6.26 -4.78 -4.84
N ILE A 106 -5.69 -4.94 -3.64
CA ILE A 106 -4.75 -6.02 -3.33
C ILE A 106 -5.45 -7.39 -3.39
N ILE A 107 -6.64 -7.53 -2.79
CA ILE A 107 -7.38 -8.80 -2.79
C ILE A 107 -7.77 -9.24 -4.20
N CYS A 108 -8.29 -8.31 -5.01
CA CYS A 108 -8.83 -8.63 -6.34
C CYS A 108 -7.74 -8.72 -7.42
N CYS A 109 -6.76 -7.82 -7.39
CA CYS A 109 -5.80 -7.64 -8.48
C CYS A 109 -4.38 -8.11 -8.12
N GLY A 110 -4.03 -8.16 -6.83
CA GLY A 110 -2.72 -8.59 -6.33
C GLY A 110 -2.28 -9.97 -6.85
N PRO A 111 -3.13 -11.02 -6.81
CA PRO A 111 -2.78 -12.34 -7.34
C PRO A 111 -2.45 -12.36 -8.84
N THR A 112 -2.83 -11.31 -9.57
CA THR A 112 -2.66 -11.23 -11.03
C THR A 112 -1.39 -10.47 -11.42
N SER A 113 -1.10 -9.32 -10.80
CA SER A 113 0.04 -8.46 -11.15
C SER A 113 1.19 -8.42 -10.13
N GLY A 114 0.97 -8.95 -8.92
CA GLY A 114 1.83 -8.70 -7.76
C GLY A 114 1.38 -7.50 -6.91
N GLY A 115 0.42 -6.71 -7.42
CA GLY A 115 -0.28 -5.67 -6.68
C GLY A 115 0.57 -4.47 -6.30
N HIS A 116 1.25 -3.86 -7.27
CA HIS A 116 2.10 -2.70 -7.01
C HIS A 116 1.24 -1.45 -6.78
N PHE A 117 0.30 -1.18 -7.70
CA PHE A 117 -0.66 -0.07 -7.72
C PHE A 117 -0.09 1.33 -7.47
N ASN A 118 1.23 1.48 -7.52
CA ASN A 118 1.95 2.71 -7.27
C ASN A 118 3.26 2.67 -8.07
N PRO A 119 3.54 3.69 -8.91
CA PRO A 119 4.79 3.79 -9.66
C PRO A 119 6.04 3.66 -8.77
N CYS A 120 5.99 4.24 -7.57
CA CYS A 120 7.14 4.28 -6.67
C CYS A 120 7.44 2.92 -6.05
N ILE A 121 6.39 2.14 -5.75
CA ILE A 121 6.52 0.74 -5.32
C ILE A 121 7.06 -0.12 -6.48
N THR A 122 6.56 0.07 -7.71
CA THR A 122 7.11 -0.61 -8.89
C THR A 122 8.61 -0.33 -9.08
N ILE A 123 9.03 0.92 -8.93
CA ILE A 123 10.44 1.32 -9.03
C ILE A 123 11.26 0.72 -7.90
N ALA A 124 10.76 0.74 -6.66
CA ALA A 124 11.45 0.16 -5.52
C ALA A 124 11.60 -1.36 -5.65
N LEU A 125 10.57 -2.08 -6.11
CA LEU A 125 10.63 -3.52 -6.36
C LEU A 125 11.60 -3.86 -7.50
N TRP A 126 11.72 -2.99 -8.52
CA TRP A 126 12.74 -3.15 -9.56
C TRP A 126 14.15 -2.99 -9.00
N PHE A 127 14.36 -1.94 -8.20
CA PHE A 127 15.68 -1.62 -7.67
C PHE A 127 16.16 -2.62 -6.61
N TRP A 128 15.27 -3.07 -5.71
CA TRP A 128 15.63 -3.87 -4.53
C TRP A 128 15.28 -5.35 -4.63
N GLN A 129 14.22 -5.73 -5.36
CA GLN A 129 13.70 -7.11 -5.37
C GLN A 129 13.77 -7.78 -6.76
N GLY A 130 14.46 -7.16 -7.72
CA GLY A 130 14.69 -7.75 -9.04
C GLY A 130 13.45 -7.78 -9.95
N PHE A 131 12.44 -6.92 -9.71
CA PHE A 131 11.30 -6.82 -10.62
C PHE A 131 11.79 -6.40 -12.04
N PRO A 132 11.32 -7.03 -13.13
CA PRO A 132 11.92 -6.81 -14.45
C PRO A 132 11.80 -5.35 -14.94
N LEU A 133 12.93 -4.70 -15.24
CA LEU A 133 12.98 -3.31 -15.74
C LEU A 133 12.06 -3.07 -16.95
N LYS A 134 11.97 -4.04 -17.87
CA LYS A 134 11.12 -3.94 -19.08
C LYS A 134 9.62 -3.81 -18.75
N LYS A 135 9.18 -4.28 -17.58
CA LYS A 135 7.78 -4.19 -17.12
C LYS A 135 7.47 -2.88 -16.40
N VAL A 136 8.48 -2.22 -15.83
CA VAL A 136 8.32 -0.97 -15.06
C VAL A 136 7.49 0.09 -15.81
N PRO A 137 7.83 0.50 -17.06
CA PRO A 137 7.04 1.51 -17.75
C PRO A 137 5.61 1.05 -18.07
N GLN A 138 5.41 -0.25 -18.33
CA GLN A 138 4.10 -0.81 -18.61
C GLN A 138 3.17 -0.72 -17.39
N TYR A 139 3.72 -1.02 -16.20
CA TYR A 139 3.02 -0.90 -14.93
C TYR A 139 2.67 0.56 -14.62
N ILE A 140 3.64 1.47 -14.74
CA ILE A 140 3.45 2.91 -14.46
C ILE A 140 2.34 3.49 -15.37
N ILE A 141 2.38 3.22 -16.67
CA ILE A 141 1.36 3.69 -17.61
C ILE A 141 -0.01 3.12 -17.25
N SER A 142 -0.08 1.83 -16.92
CA SER A 142 -1.34 1.16 -16.54
C SER A 142 -1.93 1.75 -15.25
N GLN A 143 -1.09 2.02 -14.26
CA GLN A 143 -1.47 2.63 -12.99
C GLN A 143 -2.03 4.04 -13.21
N ILE A 144 -1.32 4.89 -13.96
CA ILE A 144 -1.79 6.24 -14.33
C ILE A 144 -3.11 6.16 -15.08
N PHE A 145 -3.24 5.22 -16.02
CA PHE A 145 -4.47 5.00 -16.78
C PHE A 145 -5.65 4.62 -15.87
N GLY A 146 -5.44 3.75 -14.88
CA GLY A 146 -6.46 3.40 -13.89
C GLY A 146 -6.99 4.62 -13.12
N ALA A 147 -6.10 5.47 -12.63
CA ALA A 147 -6.44 6.71 -11.94
C ALA A 147 -7.15 7.72 -12.87
N PHE A 148 -6.70 7.82 -14.11
CA PHE A 148 -7.31 8.69 -15.13
C PHE A 148 -8.77 8.29 -15.42
N ILE A 149 -9.04 6.99 -15.61
CA ILE A 149 -10.40 6.49 -15.82
C ILE A 149 -11.28 6.73 -14.59
N ALA A 150 -10.77 6.52 -13.38
CA ALA A 150 -11.49 6.84 -12.15
C ALA A 150 -11.88 8.34 -12.09
N GLY A 151 -10.95 9.23 -12.42
CA GLY A 151 -11.21 10.67 -12.48
C GLY A 151 -12.29 11.04 -13.51
N LEU A 152 -12.25 10.47 -14.71
CA LEU A 152 -13.27 10.69 -15.73
C LEU A 152 -14.66 10.25 -15.28
N LEU A 153 -14.77 9.07 -14.66
CA LEU A 153 -16.05 8.57 -14.18
C LEU A 153 -16.63 9.45 -13.06
N VAL A 154 -15.80 9.90 -12.11
CA VAL A 154 -16.28 10.80 -11.04
C VAL A 154 -16.71 12.16 -11.60
N MET A 155 -15.96 12.71 -12.57
CA MET A 155 -16.38 13.93 -13.28
C MET A 155 -17.72 13.76 -13.98
N GLY A 156 -17.98 12.61 -14.60
CA GLY A 156 -19.26 12.31 -15.25
C GLY A 156 -20.41 12.13 -14.25
N MET A 157 -20.17 11.40 -13.15
CA MET A 157 -21.20 11.08 -12.14
C MET A 157 -21.61 12.29 -11.30
N TYR A 158 -20.66 13.19 -10.98
CA TYR A 158 -20.90 14.41 -10.22
C TYR A 158 -20.99 15.67 -11.10
N TRP A 159 -21.15 15.50 -12.42
CA TRP A 159 -21.09 16.63 -13.37
C TRP A 159 -22.02 17.79 -13.01
N PRO A 160 -23.33 17.58 -12.73
CA PRO A 160 -24.23 18.68 -12.40
C PRO A 160 -23.79 19.48 -11.18
N GLN A 161 -23.45 18.78 -10.08
CA GLN A 161 -23.05 19.41 -8.81
C GLN A 161 -21.72 20.16 -8.96
N ILE A 162 -20.78 19.61 -9.74
CA ILE A 162 -19.52 20.28 -10.05
C ILE A 162 -19.79 21.57 -10.85
N GLN A 163 -20.72 21.56 -11.81
CA GLN A 163 -21.06 22.77 -12.58
C GLN A 163 -21.72 23.84 -11.73
N GLU A 164 -22.60 23.46 -10.80
CA GLU A 164 -23.20 24.38 -9.82
C GLU A 164 -22.11 25.08 -8.99
N MET A 165 -21.22 24.31 -8.36
CA MET A 165 -20.09 24.85 -7.60
C MET A 165 -19.18 25.74 -8.46
N LYS A 166 -18.91 25.35 -9.71
CA LYS A 166 -18.12 26.18 -10.63
C LYS A 166 -18.80 27.53 -10.90
N ALA A 167 -20.10 27.54 -11.16
CA ALA A 167 -20.85 28.77 -11.42
C ALA A 167 -20.82 29.70 -10.20
N GLU A 168 -21.01 29.15 -8.99
CA GLU A 168 -20.94 29.90 -7.74
C GLU A 168 -19.55 30.52 -7.50
N LEU A 169 -18.48 29.74 -7.70
CA LEU A 169 -17.12 30.25 -7.51
C LEU A 169 -16.74 31.30 -8.55
N ILE A 170 -17.15 31.13 -9.81
CA ILE A 170 -16.94 32.14 -10.86
C ILE A 170 -17.67 33.45 -10.50
N ALA A 171 -18.94 33.37 -10.07
CA ALA A 171 -19.72 34.53 -9.65
C ALA A 171 -19.09 35.24 -8.44
N ALA A 172 -18.47 34.48 -7.53
CA ALA A 172 -17.74 35.01 -6.37
C ALA A 172 -16.29 35.45 -6.68
N GLY A 173 -15.82 35.34 -7.92
CA GLY A 173 -14.44 35.67 -8.30
C GLY A 173 -13.36 34.75 -7.68
N LYS A 174 -13.74 33.54 -7.26
CA LYS A 174 -12.86 32.56 -6.62
C LYS A 174 -12.23 31.59 -7.63
N PRO A 175 -11.03 31.05 -7.37
CA PRO A 175 -10.37 30.13 -8.30
C PRO A 175 -11.07 28.77 -8.35
N LEU A 176 -11.10 28.15 -9.53
CA LEU A 176 -11.56 26.76 -9.71
C LEU A 176 -10.47 25.72 -9.40
N VAL A 177 -9.22 26.18 -9.31
CA VAL A 177 -8.04 25.39 -8.97
C VAL A 177 -7.43 25.97 -7.70
N ALA A 178 -7.75 25.33 -6.58
CA ALA A 178 -7.22 25.59 -5.24
C ALA A 178 -7.70 24.44 -4.33
N ASN A 179 -7.17 24.35 -3.11
CA ASN A 179 -7.73 23.43 -2.13
C ASN A 179 -9.19 23.81 -1.80
N GLY A 180 -10.06 22.81 -1.74
CA GLY A 180 -11.51 22.99 -1.55
C GLY A 180 -12.27 23.51 -2.77
N ALA A 181 -11.62 23.69 -3.92
CA ALA A 181 -12.26 24.03 -5.19
C ALA A 181 -12.61 22.77 -5.99
N PRO A 182 -13.43 22.83 -7.06
CA PRO A 182 -13.83 21.65 -7.83
C PRO A 182 -12.67 20.79 -8.34
N ALA A 183 -11.53 21.41 -8.70
CA ALA A 183 -10.35 20.65 -9.13
C ALA A 183 -9.74 19.79 -8.02
N SER A 184 -9.88 20.18 -6.75
CA SER A 184 -9.31 19.44 -5.61
C SER A 184 -10.00 18.11 -5.32
N ILE A 185 -11.18 17.89 -5.92
CA ILE A 185 -11.84 16.57 -5.91
C ILE A 185 -10.93 15.53 -6.57
N LEU A 186 -10.26 15.92 -7.65
CA LEU A 186 -9.46 15.01 -8.47
C LEU A 186 -8.07 14.82 -7.89
N CYS A 187 -7.34 15.92 -7.63
CA CYS A 187 -5.93 15.90 -7.23
C CYS A 187 -5.65 16.95 -6.16
N SER A 188 -4.55 16.77 -5.43
CA SER A 188 -4.29 17.57 -4.23
C SER A 188 -3.70 18.94 -4.61
N PHE A 189 -4.14 20.00 -3.90
CA PHE A 189 -3.65 21.37 -4.04
C PHE A 189 -3.34 21.96 -2.65
N PRO A 190 -2.25 22.73 -2.47
CA PRO A 190 -1.94 23.33 -1.19
C PRO A 190 -2.94 24.43 -0.80
N ASN A 191 -3.08 24.65 0.51
CA ASN A 191 -3.79 25.80 1.04
C ASN A 191 -3.04 27.12 0.71
N PRO A 192 -3.73 28.26 0.64
CA PRO A 192 -3.10 29.55 0.33
C PRO A 192 -1.97 29.96 1.29
N ASN A 193 -1.99 29.47 2.53
CA ASN A 193 -0.95 29.72 3.54
C ASN A 193 0.24 28.73 3.46
N GLN A 194 0.17 27.68 2.64
CA GLN A 194 1.21 26.67 2.48
C GLN A 194 2.15 27.01 1.31
N THR A 195 2.84 28.14 1.41
CA THR A 195 3.75 28.63 0.36
C THR A 195 5.16 28.04 0.42
N ASN A 196 5.53 27.44 1.55
CA ASN A 196 6.85 26.83 1.73
C ASN A 196 6.91 25.42 1.10
N LEU A 197 7.56 25.33 -0.07
CA LEU A 197 7.73 24.08 -0.81
C LEU A 197 8.58 23.05 -0.06
N GLY A 198 9.54 23.47 0.77
CA GLY A 198 10.37 22.55 1.57
C GLY A 198 9.55 21.82 2.64
N PHE A 199 8.62 22.52 3.27
CA PHE A 199 7.67 21.91 4.21
C PHE A 199 6.72 20.92 3.51
N LEU A 200 6.15 21.29 2.35
CA LEU A 200 5.31 20.38 1.57
C LEU A 200 6.07 19.14 1.08
N PHE A 201 7.33 19.32 0.66
CA PHE A 201 8.22 18.21 0.32
C PHE A 201 8.41 17.28 1.52
N MET A 202 8.69 17.80 2.71
CA MET A 202 8.90 16.98 3.90
C MET A 202 7.65 16.15 4.24
N ILE A 203 6.46 16.74 4.10
CA ILE A 203 5.21 16.02 4.37
C ILE A 203 5.04 14.86 3.41
N GLU A 204 5.09 15.11 2.10
CA GLU A 204 4.97 14.02 1.10
C GLU A 204 6.04 12.96 1.34
N PHE A 205 7.29 13.39 1.55
CA PHE A 205 8.40 12.47 1.75
C PHE A 205 8.19 11.53 2.94
N PHE A 206 7.81 12.06 4.11
CA PHE A 206 7.65 11.24 5.30
C PHE A 206 6.35 10.45 5.32
N VAL A 207 5.28 10.97 4.70
CA VAL A 207 4.03 10.23 4.51
C VAL A 207 4.24 9.03 3.59
N ASP A 208 4.90 9.24 2.44
CA ASP A 208 5.22 8.16 1.51
C ASP A 208 6.20 7.15 2.11
N ALA A 209 7.21 7.62 2.85
CA ALA A 209 8.14 6.75 3.55
C ALA A 209 7.43 5.89 4.61
N PHE A 210 6.49 6.46 5.36
CA PHE A 210 5.67 5.71 6.33
C PHE A 210 4.89 4.59 5.64
N LEU A 211 4.21 4.89 4.53
CA LEU A 211 3.46 3.90 3.76
C LEU A 211 4.38 2.79 3.23
N ALA A 212 5.52 3.16 2.67
CA ALA A 212 6.51 2.20 2.19
C ALA A 212 7.01 1.28 3.31
N LEU A 213 7.34 1.81 4.49
CA LEU A 213 7.77 1.00 5.64
C LEU A 213 6.70 0.01 6.09
N VAL A 214 5.43 0.41 6.15
CA VAL A 214 4.33 -0.50 6.51
C VAL A 214 4.14 -1.58 5.45
N ILE A 215 4.25 -1.22 4.16
CA ILE A 215 4.18 -2.19 3.05
C ILE A 215 5.31 -3.22 3.20
N TRP A 216 6.55 -2.79 3.41
CA TRP A 216 7.70 -3.68 3.63
C TRP A 216 7.50 -4.59 4.84
N ALA A 217 7.04 -4.04 5.96
CA ALA A 217 6.72 -4.82 7.15
C ALA A 217 5.62 -5.87 6.91
N CYS A 218 4.65 -5.58 6.04
CA CYS A 218 3.54 -6.47 5.70
C CYS A 218 3.94 -7.60 4.75
N ILE A 219 4.93 -7.37 3.87
CA ILE A 219 5.44 -8.39 2.94
C ILE A 219 6.65 -9.15 3.50
N ASP A 220 7.19 -8.73 4.65
CA ASP A 220 8.23 -9.46 5.36
C ASP A 220 7.67 -10.72 6.03
N PRO A 221 8.06 -11.92 5.59
CA PRO A 221 7.52 -13.15 6.15
C PRO A 221 8.03 -13.44 7.58
N THR A 222 9.02 -12.69 8.08
CA THR A 222 9.49 -12.84 9.45
C THR A 222 8.61 -12.13 10.47
N ASN A 223 7.82 -11.15 10.05
CA ASN A 223 7.01 -10.33 10.93
C ASN A 223 5.90 -11.18 11.59
N PRO A 224 5.92 -11.36 12.92
CA PRO A 224 4.97 -12.24 13.61
C PRO A 224 3.57 -11.62 13.76
N PHE A 225 3.42 -10.31 13.56
CA PHE A 225 2.17 -9.60 13.78
C PHE A 225 1.27 -9.55 12.55
N ILE A 226 1.78 -9.94 11.38
CA ILE A 226 1.05 -9.86 10.12
C ILE A 226 0.91 -11.24 9.48
N SER A 227 -0.30 -11.54 9.04
CA SER A 227 -0.57 -12.70 8.20
C SER A 227 -0.73 -12.23 6.74
N PRO A 228 -0.42 -13.07 5.74
CA PRO A 228 -0.66 -12.73 4.34
C PRO A 228 -2.11 -12.32 4.04
N ALA A 229 -3.07 -12.88 4.78
CA ALA A 229 -4.49 -12.58 4.64
C ALA A 229 -4.88 -11.20 5.22
N SER A 230 -4.15 -10.70 6.23
CA SER A 230 -4.42 -9.40 6.86
C SER A 230 -3.65 -8.24 6.22
N ALA A 231 -2.56 -8.50 5.50
CA ALA A 231 -1.74 -7.49 4.83
C ALA A 231 -2.55 -6.48 3.99
N PRO A 232 -3.57 -6.86 3.18
CA PRO A 232 -4.36 -5.89 2.41
C PRO A 232 -5.03 -4.82 3.26
N PHE A 233 -5.61 -5.21 4.40
CA PHE A 233 -6.32 -4.32 5.30
C PHE A 233 -5.36 -3.44 6.11
N VAL A 234 -4.21 -3.96 6.50
CA VAL A 234 -3.19 -3.19 7.22
C VAL A 234 -2.58 -2.11 6.33
N ILE A 235 -2.24 -2.46 5.08
CA ILE A 235 -1.74 -1.49 4.09
C ILE A 235 -2.82 -0.42 3.81
N GLY A 236 -4.07 -0.83 3.61
CA GLY A 236 -5.19 0.10 3.43
C GLY A 236 -5.40 1.03 4.64
N THR A 237 -5.31 0.49 5.86
CA THR A 237 -5.45 1.27 7.10
C THR A 237 -4.29 2.23 7.29
N ALA A 238 -3.06 1.85 6.94
CA ALA A 238 -1.91 2.76 6.97
C ALA A 238 -2.11 3.96 6.04
N TYR A 239 -2.63 3.73 4.83
CA TYR A 239 -3.01 4.81 3.92
C TYR A 239 -4.12 5.69 4.51
N ALA A 240 -5.17 5.09 5.06
CA ALA A 240 -6.26 5.82 5.71
C ALA A 240 -5.75 6.69 6.87
N THR A 241 -4.80 6.18 7.66
CA THR A 241 -4.18 6.90 8.79
C THR A 241 -3.45 8.15 8.31
N MET A 242 -2.72 8.07 7.20
CA MET A 242 -2.06 9.23 6.60
C MET A 242 -3.07 10.25 6.07
N VAL A 243 -4.16 9.79 5.44
CA VAL A 243 -5.24 10.68 5.01
C VAL A 243 -5.85 11.41 6.22
N TRP A 244 -6.16 10.72 7.31
CA TRP A 244 -6.74 11.38 8.49
C TRP A 244 -5.78 12.33 9.18
N GLY A 245 -4.50 11.98 9.27
CA GLY A 245 -3.48 12.81 9.93
C GLY A 245 -3.09 14.05 9.14
N PHE A 246 -3.14 14.00 7.81
CA PHE A 246 -2.59 15.04 6.93
C PHE A 246 -3.58 15.59 5.90
N ALA A 247 -4.87 15.27 5.98
CA ALA A 247 -5.89 15.75 5.04
C ALA A 247 -5.90 17.27 4.86
N ASP A 248 -5.66 18.04 5.93
CA ASP A 248 -5.65 19.50 5.89
C ASP A 248 -4.33 20.09 5.34
N ILE A 249 -3.28 19.26 5.17
CA ILE A 249 -1.94 19.72 4.77
C ILE A 249 -1.56 19.28 3.34
N THR A 250 -2.53 18.75 2.60
CA THR A 250 -2.41 18.37 1.19
C THR A 250 -1.38 17.26 0.94
N ILE A 251 -1.87 16.04 0.73
CA ILE A 251 -1.05 14.87 0.42
C ILE A 251 -1.50 14.19 -0.87
N SER A 252 -0.55 13.68 -1.62
CA SER A 252 -0.71 12.96 -2.88
C SER A 252 -0.60 11.46 -2.67
N THR A 253 0.42 11.07 -1.89
CA THR A 253 0.75 9.70 -1.44
C THR A 253 0.93 8.62 -2.51
N ASN A 254 0.70 8.94 -3.78
CA ASN A 254 0.86 8.04 -4.91
C ASN A 254 0.91 8.82 -6.23
N MET A 255 2.03 8.68 -6.95
CA MET A 255 2.26 9.33 -8.24
C MET A 255 1.15 9.06 -9.26
N ALA A 256 0.72 7.81 -9.43
CA ALA A 256 -0.30 7.47 -10.43
C ALA A 256 -1.67 8.05 -10.06
N ARG A 257 -2.04 7.98 -8.77
CA ARG A 257 -3.27 8.58 -8.23
C ARG A 257 -3.30 10.07 -8.52
N ASP A 258 -2.21 10.79 -8.27
CA ASP A 258 -2.17 12.23 -8.48
C ASP A 258 -2.05 12.59 -9.95
N LEU A 259 -1.05 12.07 -10.68
CA LEU A 259 -0.85 12.42 -12.08
C LEU A 259 -2.05 12.05 -12.96
N GLY A 260 -2.62 10.85 -12.80
CA GLY A 260 -3.75 10.40 -13.61
C GLY A 260 -4.99 11.27 -13.42
N THR A 261 -5.34 11.59 -12.18
CA THR A 261 -6.48 12.48 -11.87
C THR A 261 -6.17 13.95 -12.16
N ARG A 262 -4.93 14.38 -12.04
CA ARG A 262 -4.47 15.74 -12.39
C ARG A 262 -4.52 16.00 -13.88
N MET A 263 -4.28 14.99 -14.73
CA MET A 263 -4.54 15.07 -16.17
C MET A 263 -6.04 15.33 -16.44
N VAL A 264 -6.94 14.66 -15.72
CA VAL A 264 -8.39 14.94 -15.80
C VAL A 264 -8.70 16.36 -15.32
N ALA A 265 -8.09 16.80 -14.22
CA ALA A 265 -8.27 18.16 -13.72
C ALA A 265 -7.83 19.21 -14.76
N ALA A 266 -6.72 18.96 -15.47
CA ALA A 266 -6.26 19.84 -16.53
C ALA A 266 -7.22 19.90 -17.73
N ILE A 267 -7.88 18.79 -18.07
CA ILE A 267 -8.90 18.74 -19.14
C ILE A 267 -10.09 19.64 -18.79
N PHE A 268 -10.58 19.62 -17.54
CA PHE A 268 -11.83 20.29 -17.16
C PHE A 268 -11.65 21.68 -16.52
N PHE A 269 -10.50 21.97 -15.94
CA PHE A 269 -10.20 23.20 -15.20
C PHE A 269 -8.98 23.96 -15.73
N GLY A 270 -8.29 23.41 -16.74
CA GLY A 270 -7.18 24.06 -17.44
C GLY A 270 -5.80 23.87 -16.79
N LYS A 271 -4.79 24.52 -17.37
CA LYS A 271 -3.37 24.35 -17.01
C LYS A 271 -3.03 24.65 -15.54
N GLY A 272 -3.89 25.39 -14.85
CA GLY A 272 -3.78 25.66 -13.42
C GLY A 272 -3.57 24.38 -12.60
N ALA A 273 -4.15 23.25 -13.04
CA ALA A 273 -3.99 21.96 -12.37
C ALA A 273 -2.52 21.51 -12.21
N PHE A 274 -1.61 21.94 -13.10
CA PHE A 274 -0.19 21.65 -13.01
C PHE A 274 0.64 22.82 -12.45
N THR A 275 0.19 24.07 -12.66
CA THR A 275 0.98 25.25 -12.31
C THR A 275 0.65 25.84 -10.94
N TYR A 276 -0.44 25.43 -10.30
CA TYR A 276 -0.87 25.98 -9.01
C TYR A 276 0.20 25.80 -7.93
N MET A 277 0.71 26.93 -7.42
CA MET A 277 1.77 27.03 -6.41
C MET A 277 3.03 26.19 -6.70
N THR A 278 3.25 25.77 -7.95
CA THR A 278 4.35 24.88 -8.34
C THR A 278 4.42 23.58 -7.52
N TYR A 279 3.28 23.11 -7.01
CA TYR A 279 3.24 21.92 -6.15
C TYR A 279 3.21 20.60 -6.93
N SER A 280 2.75 20.60 -8.18
CA SER A 280 2.60 19.35 -8.95
C SER A 280 3.88 18.48 -9.08
N PRO A 281 5.11 19.03 -9.21
CA PRO A 281 6.30 18.19 -9.21
C PRO A 281 6.52 17.48 -7.87
N ILE A 282 6.15 18.12 -6.76
CA ILE A 282 6.26 17.55 -5.42
C ILE A 282 5.29 16.36 -5.29
N SER A 283 4.01 16.58 -5.60
CA SER A 283 2.98 15.53 -5.51
C SER A 283 3.25 14.32 -6.41
N ILE A 284 3.89 14.54 -7.56
CA ILE A 284 4.16 13.49 -8.55
C ILE A 284 5.47 12.74 -8.22
N LEU A 285 6.55 13.46 -7.92
CA LEU A 285 7.90 12.87 -7.94
C LEU A 285 8.46 12.49 -6.56
N VAL A 286 8.02 13.13 -5.47
CA VAL A 286 8.64 12.96 -4.14
C VAL A 286 8.42 11.57 -3.55
N SER A 287 7.33 10.92 -3.92
CA SER A 287 7.04 9.54 -3.54
C SER A 287 8.12 8.55 -4.00
N ILE A 288 8.87 8.84 -5.08
CA ILE A 288 9.96 7.98 -5.56
C ILE A 288 11.13 7.94 -4.55
N PRO A 289 11.84 9.05 -4.28
CA PRO A 289 12.94 9.03 -3.32
C PRO A 289 12.48 8.63 -1.92
N ALA A 290 11.27 9.01 -1.50
CA ALA A 290 10.70 8.58 -0.23
C ALA A 290 10.60 7.05 -0.10
N THR A 291 9.99 6.40 -1.11
CA THR A 291 9.83 4.95 -1.13
C THR A 291 11.18 4.25 -1.20
N LEU A 292 12.13 4.75 -2.00
CA LEU A 292 13.48 4.17 -2.10
C LEU A 292 14.24 4.29 -0.79
N CYS A 293 14.20 5.44 -0.12
CA CYS A 293 14.83 5.66 1.18
C CYS A 293 14.20 4.77 2.26
N ALA A 294 12.87 4.66 2.31
CA ALA A 294 12.19 3.77 3.24
C ALA A 294 12.53 2.29 3.00
N THR A 295 12.62 1.89 1.74
CA THR A 295 13.05 0.53 1.37
C THR A 295 14.47 0.26 1.84
N GLY A 296 15.40 1.18 1.57
CA GLY A 296 16.78 1.07 2.04
C GLY A 296 16.86 1.01 3.56
N TYR A 297 16.10 1.86 4.27
CA TYR A 297 16.00 1.80 5.73
C TYR A 297 15.54 0.42 6.21
N TYR A 298 14.47 -0.12 5.62
CA TYR A 298 13.95 -1.43 6.00
C TYR A 298 14.96 -2.56 5.70
N GLU A 299 15.51 -2.59 4.50
CA GLU A 299 16.45 -3.62 4.04
C GLU A 299 17.77 -3.63 4.83
N PHE A 300 18.31 -2.46 5.19
CA PHE A 300 19.60 -2.38 5.88
C PHE A 300 19.49 -2.41 7.41
N LEU A 301 18.42 -1.88 7.99
CA LEU A 301 18.33 -1.68 9.44
C LEU A 301 17.29 -2.56 10.14
N MET A 302 16.24 -2.98 9.44
CA MET A 302 15.14 -3.75 10.05
C MET A 302 15.12 -5.22 9.65
N ARG A 303 15.54 -5.53 8.41
CA ARG A 303 15.44 -6.89 7.86
C ARG A 303 16.46 -7.82 8.51
N ASP A 304 15.96 -8.87 9.17
CA ASP A 304 16.79 -9.96 9.68
C ASP A 304 16.87 -11.11 8.66
N SER A 305 18.00 -11.19 7.95
CA SER A 305 18.23 -12.24 6.95
C SER A 305 18.47 -13.62 7.58
N LEU A 306 19.01 -13.72 8.79
CA LEU A 306 19.21 -15.00 9.47
C LEU A 306 17.87 -15.60 9.88
N LEU A 307 16.96 -14.79 10.42
CA LEU A 307 15.61 -15.23 10.76
C LEU A 307 14.82 -15.65 9.52
N ARG A 308 15.00 -14.96 8.38
CA ARG A 308 14.42 -15.37 7.09
C ARG A 308 14.94 -16.73 6.62
N ILE A 309 16.23 -17.00 6.78
CA ILE A 309 16.84 -18.29 6.45
C ILE A 309 16.33 -19.37 7.41
N GLN A 310 16.25 -19.09 8.71
CA GLN A 310 15.75 -20.01 9.73
C GLN A 310 14.30 -20.42 9.46
N LYS A 311 13.45 -19.47 9.06
CA LYS A 311 12.06 -19.73 8.65
C LYS A 311 11.92 -20.35 7.25
N GLY A 312 13.03 -20.54 6.53
CA GLY A 312 13.05 -21.19 5.21
C GLY A 312 12.57 -20.32 4.05
N HIS A 313 12.49 -18.99 4.23
CA HIS A 313 12.03 -18.07 3.19
C HIS A 313 13.14 -17.65 2.21
N VAL A 314 14.41 -17.78 2.60
CA VAL A 314 15.58 -17.44 1.78
C VAL A 314 16.67 -18.48 2.06
N GLN A 315 17.53 -18.75 1.08
CA GLN A 315 18.70 -19.60 1.26
C GLN A 315 19.98 -18.76 1.26
N PHE A 316 20.95 -19.15 2.08
CA PHE A 316 22.28 -18.56 2.03
C PHE A 316 22.96 -18.96 0.73
N GLU A 317 23.65 -18.01 0.06
CA GLU A 317 24.20 -18.22 -1.28
C GLU A 317 25.17 -19.41 -1.33
N SER A 318 26.02 -19.58 -0.33
CA SER A 318 26.95 -20.71 -0.21
C SER A 318 26.35 -21.96 0.46
N GLY A 319 25.03 -22.05 0.53
CA GLY A 319 24.30 -23.19 1.12
C GLY A 319 24.41 -23.28 2.65
N SER A 320 23.88 -24.39 3.19
CA SER A 320 23.82 -24.65 4.63
C SER A 320 25.20 -24.77 5.29
N GLU A 321 26.17 -25.38 4.59
CA GLU A 321 27.55 -25.48 5.08
C GLU A 321 28.22 -24.11 5.22
N GLY A 322 28.02 -23.22 4.24
CA GLY A 322 28.54 -21.86 4.31
C GLY A 322 27.88 -21.03 5.42
N LEU A 323 26.59 -21.25 5.68
CA LEU A 323 25.88 -20.61 6.79
C LEU A 323 26.46 -21.05 8.14
N MET A 324 26.71 -22.35 8.32
CA MET A 324 27.34 -22.87 9.54
C MET A 324 28.75 -22.32 9.76
N ARG A 325 29.54 -22.15 8.69
CA ARG A 325 30.85 -21.47 8.77
C ARG A 325 30.74 -20.00 9.16
N HIS A 326 29.72 -19.31 8.68
CA HIS A 326 29.47 -17.92 9.06
C HIS A 326 29.09 -17.79 10.54
N LEU A 327 28.14 -18.63 11.00
CA LEU A 327 27.69 -18.64 12.39
C LEU A 327 28.82 -19.02 13.36
N SER A 328 29.63 -20.02 13.02
CA SER A 328 30.77 -20.44 13.85
C SER A 328 31.87 -19.38 13.96
N ARG A 329 32.13 -18.62 12.88
CA ARG A 329 33.04 -17.46 12.93
C ARG A 329 32.48 -16.34 13.81
N ALA A 330 31.19 -16.05 13.68
CA ALA A 330 30.53 -15.01 14.47
C ALA A 330 30.49 -15.37 15.97
N SER A 331 30.24 -16.63 16.33
CA SER A 331 30.29 -17.07 17.72
C SER A 331 31.70 -17.03 18.31
N ALA A 332 32.72 -17.41 17.53
CA ALA A 332 34.11 -17.35 17.96
C ALA A 332 34.58 -15.91 18.26
N THR A 333 34.16 -14.92 17.46
CA THR A 333 34.47 -13.51 17.71
C THR A 333 33.80 -12.96 18.98
N VAL A 334 32.60 -13.46 19.34
CA VAL A 334 31.90 -13.05 20.57
C VAL A 334 32.57 -13.65 21.81
N GLU A 335 33.05 -14.89 21.72
CA GLU A 335 33.82 -15.53 22.80
C GLU A 335 35.16 -14.81 23.01
N ASP A 336 35.91 -14.51 21.95
CA ASP A 336 37.18 -13.75 22.03
C ASP A 336 37.00 -12.34 22.62
N ASP A 337 35.97 -11.57 22.21
CA ASP A 337 35.70 -10.24 22.76
C ASP A 337 35.32 -10.29 24.26
N SER A 338 34.62 -11.35 24.68
CA SER A 338 34.22 -11.55 26.08
C SER A 338 35.38 -11.95 27.00
N ASP A 339 36.41 -12.60 26.45
CA ASP A 339 37.64 -12.93 27.18
C ASP A 339 38.61 -11.74 27.21
N ILE A 340 38.69 -10.93 26.15
CA ILE A 340 39.46 -9.67 26.14
C ILE A 340 38.89 -8.67 27.15
N SER A 341 37.55 -8.55 27.28
CA SER A 341 36.94 -7.64 28.27
C SER A 341 37.22 -8.06 29.71
N LYS A 342 37.21 -9.37 30.02
CA LYS A 342 37.58 -9.90 31.34
C LYS A 342 39.06 -9.69 31.65
N HIS A 343 39.93 -9.77 30.65
CA HIS A 343 41.36 -9.49 30.82
C HIS A 343 41.67 -8.01 31.01
N MET A 344 40.88 -7.09 30.42
CA MET A 344 41.01 -5.65 30.67
C MET A 344 40.51 -5.22 32.06
N GLU A 345 39.41 -5.78 32.56
CA GLU A 345 38.92 -5.50 33.93
C GLU A 345 39.91 -5.95 35.03
N HIS A 346 40.66 -7.02 34.77
CA HIS A 346 41.72 -7.46 35.69
C HIS A 346 43.00 -6.61 35.64
N SER A 347 43.22 -5.84 34.57
CA SER A 347 44.39 -4.96 34.43
C SER A 347 44.17 -3.53 34.94
N SER A 348 42.92 -3.09 35.16
CA SER A 348 42.58 -1.75 35.67
C SER A 348 42.45 -1.66 37.20
N ASN A 349 42.65 -2.78 37.91
CA ASN A 349 42.49 -2.88 39.37
C ASN A 349 43.83 -2.99 40.14
N ASN A 350 44.95 -2.60 39.52
CA ASN A 350 46.26 -2.51 40.18
C ASN A 350 46.79 -1.09 40.21
#